data_AF-A0AAD7KC75-F1
#
_entry.id   AF-A0AAD7KC75-F1
#
_cell.length_a   1.000
_cell.length_b   1.000
_cell.length_c   1.000
_cell.angle_alpha   90.00
_cell.angle_beta   90.00
_cell.angle_gamma   90.00
#
_symmetry.space_group_name_H-M   'P 1'
#
loop_
_entity.id
_entity.type
_entity.pdbx_description
1 polymer ?
#
loop_
_entity_poly.entity_id
_entity_poly.type
_entity_poly.pdbx_seq_one_letter_code
_entity_poly.pdbx_strand_id
1 'polypeptide(L)'
;MNGSSSRNSEVIHSGLYYPPDSFKTRLCIRGRELLYDRYESHTRKVGKLVVANEQQKPYIESLHHKAQKLGWPPSFTTTPDRPALRTQLLSGAEARQMEPNLSNEIAGALWCPETGIVDSHALMESLEKDIIDSEGGDLVYSTRVVRVDPYTQTSPALPDINAARRGWVVQMVTGDAGEGDAIFTRTLINSTGLSAPLLLNSLLPESKRLPLFYARGSYAKYKGPGVSGVSHLIYPCPETKGKAHGFQSLGTHLTLDFQGNVRFGPDLQWISPGDEEDPDFWKKHLVPDDSRVEEMHSSVTRYLPQVTLAGLQPDYVGIRPKLVGPEGGFQDFVFRTDYPDTDKESESRPLISLLGIESPGLTSSLAIAEHVVENMLGHVR
;
A
#
# COMPACT_ATOMS: atom_id res chain seq x y z
N MET A 1 3.51 -14.56 -8.22
CA MET A 1 3.34 -13.51 -7.18
C MET A 1 1.85 -13.31 -6.90
N ASN A 2 1.36 -13.63 -5.69
CA ASN A 2 -0.09 -13.71 -5.41
C ASN A 2 -0.59 -12.80 -4.26
N GLY A 3 0.17 -11.76 -3.88
CA GLY A 3 -0.17 -10.87 -2.75
C GLY A 3 -0.79 -9.52 -3.14
N SER A 4 -0.98 -8.63 -2.16
CA SER A 4 -1.48 -7.26 -2.41
C SER A 4 -0.56 -6.43 -3.34
N SER A 5 0.72 -6.79 -3.44
CA SER A 5 1.71 -6.13 -4.32
C SER A 5 1.41 -6.31 -5.81
N SER A 6 0.67 -7.34 -6.22
CA SER A 6 0.19 -7.52 -7.62
C SER A 6 -1.26 -7.10 -7.82
N ARG A 7 -1.93 -6.60 -6.77
CA ARG A 7 -3.37 -6.29 -6.74
C ARG A 7 -3.63 -4.90 -6.15
N ASN A 8 -3.07 -3.88 -6.79
CA ASN A 8 -3.20 -2.48 -6.41
C ASN A 8 -3.25 -1.60 -7.67
N SER A 9 -3.41 -0.29 -7.51
CA SER A 9 -3.58 0.64 -8.62
C SER A 9 -2.27 1.02 -9.34
N GLU A 10 -1.12 0.51 -8.90
CA GLU A 10 0.20 0.81 -9.48
C GLU A 10 0.58 2.30 -9.47
N VAL A 11 -0.09 3.09 -8.61
CA VAL A 11 0.13 4.54 -8.50
C VAL A 11 1.35 4.84 -7.64
N ILE A 12 2.25 5.66 -8.17
CA ILE A 12 3.27 6.37 -7.40
C ILE A 12 2.62 7.62 -6.81
N HIS A 13 2.24 7.55 -5.54
CA HIS A 13 1.54 8.64 -4.87
C HIS A 13 2.45 9.83 -4.57
N SER A 14 1.88 11.03 -4.56
CA SER A 14 2.61 12.25 -4.28
C SER A 14 2.80 12.56 -2.79
N GLY A 15 2.06 11.90 -1.88
CA GLY A 15 2.02 12.19 -0.44
C GLY A 15 0.92 13.17 -0.01
N LEU A 16 0.00 13.53 -0.92
CA LEU A 16 -0.98 14.61 -0.72
C LEU A 16 -1.95 14.42 0.46
N TYR A 17 -2.45 13.21 0.70
CA TYR A 17 -3.63 13.01 1.55
C TYR A 17 -3.32 12.77 3.03
N TYR A 18 -2.15 12.22 3.38
CA TYR A 18 -1.88 11.72 4.73
C TYR A 18 -1.43 12.83 5.70
N PRO A 19 -1.64 12.71 7.01
CA PRO A 19 -1.22 13.73 7.98
C PRO A 19 0.27 14.10 7.82
N PRO A 20 0.67 15.38 7.92
CA PRO A 20 2.03 15.83 7.62
C PRO A 20 3.15 15.02 8.28
N ASP A 21 2.98 14.72 9.57
CA ASP A 21 4.01 14.06 10.39
C ASP A 21 3.91 12.52 10.40
N SER A 22 2.98 11.95 9.63
CA SER A 22 2.79 10.49 9.56
C SER A 22 3.91 9.79 8.79
N PHE A 23 4.16 8.52 9.12
CA PHE A 23 4.98 7.62 8.30
C PHE A 23 4.47 7.55 6.87
N LYS A 24 3.14 7.47 6.66
CA LYS A 24 2.55 7.49 5.32
C LYS A 24 2.96 8.72 4.51
N THR A 25 2.99 9.93 5.07
CA THR A 25 3.49 11.11 4.34
C THR A 25 4.98 11.03 4.10
N ARG A 26 5.75 10.82 5.17
CA ARG A 26 7.21 10.88 5.13
C ARG A 26 7.80 9.84 4.18
N LEU A 27 7.39 8.58 4.32
CA LEU A 27 7.89 7.47 3.52
C LEU A 27 7.33 7.50 2.10
N CYS A 28 6.14 8.05 1.86
CA CYS A 28 5.62 8.24 0.51
C CYS A 28 6.45 9.27 -0.28
N ILE A 29 6.81 10.40 0.33
CA ILE A 29 7.62 11.43 -0.34
C ILE A 29 9.02 10.88 -0.64
N ARG A 30 9.66 10.21 0.33
CA ARG A 30 10.98 9.59 0.12
C ARG A 30 10.93 8.47 -0.92
N GLY A 31 9.99 7.55 -0.78
CA GLY A 31 9.85 6.39 -1.65
C GLY A 31 9.51 6.76 -3.09
N ARG A 32 8.71 7.82 -3.31
CA ARG A 32 8.45 8.37 -4.65
C ARG A 32 9.75 8.73 -5.39
N GLU A 33 10.64 9.49 -4.75
CA GLU A 33 11.91 9.88 -5.39
C GLU A 33 12.78 8.65 -5.64
N LEU A 34 12.91 7.76 -4.65
CA LEU A 34 13.67 6.51 -4.82
C LEU A 34 13.15 5.64 -5.97
N LEU A 35 11.84 5.55 -6.15
CA LEU A 35 11.25 4.79 -7.24
C LEU A 35 11.53 5.42 -8.60
N TYR A 36 11.38 6.74 -8.73
CA TYR A 36 11.70 7.43 -9.98
C TYR A 36 13.20 7.32 -10.31
N ASP A 37 14.07 7.48 -9.32
CA ASP A 37 15.52 7.43 -9.50
C ASP A 37 16.01 6.01 -9.86
N ARG A 38 15.47 4.98 -9.19
CA ARG A 38 15.93 3.59 -9.37
C ARG A 38 15.28 2.89 -10.56
N TYR A 39 14.06 3.26 -10.92
CA TYR A 39 13.23 2.52 -11.90
C TYR A 39 12.68 3.42 -13.01
N GLU A 40 13.46 4.41 -13.48
CA GLU A 40 13.03 5.37 -14.49
C GLU A 40 12.36 4.72 -15.71
N SER A 41 12.92 3.63 -16.24
CA SER A 41 12.38 2.94 -17.43
C SER A 41 11.03 2.24 -17.21
N HIS A 42 10.65 2.00 -15.94
CA HIS A 42 9.42 1.32 -15.54
C HIS A 42 8.48 2.24 -14.76
N THR A 43 8.73 3.55 -14.77
CA THR A 43 7.89 4.55 -14.11
C THR A 43 7.50 5.65 -15.10
N ARG A 44 6.33 6.28 -14.89
CA ARG A 44 5.88 7.43 -15.69
C ARG A 44 5.19 8.47 -14.82
N LYS A 45 5.60 9.73 -14.95
CA LYS A 45 4.97 10.89 -14.33
C LYS A 45 3.74 11.35 -15.12
N VAL A 46 2.67 10.59 -15.03
CA VAL A 46 1.38 10.92 -15.66
C VAL A 46 0.61 12.01 -14.91
N GLY A 47 1.00 12.32 -13.68
CA GLY A 47 0.33 13.27 -12.78
C GLY A 47 -1.12 12.92 -12.46
N LYS A 48 -1.76 13.77 -11.65
CA LYS A 48 -3.11 13.54 -11.14
C LYS A 48 -3.90 14.84 -10.99
N LEU A 49 -5.16 14.82 -11.41
CA LEU A 49 -6.16 15.85 -11.11
C LEU A 49 -7.07 15.38 -9.97
N VAL A 50 -7.10 16.14 -8.88
CA VAL A 50 -8.13 16.00 -7.85
C VAL A 50 -9.28 16.94 -8.19
N VAL A 51 -10.38 16.41 -8.71
CA VAL A 51 -11.48 17.21 -9.28
C VAL A 51 -12.56 17.52 -8.23
N ALA A 52 -13.09 18.74 -8.28
CA ALA A 52 -14.05 19.27 -7.31
C ALA A 52 -15.21 19.97 -8.02
N ASN A 53 -16.43 19.76 -7.52
CA ASN A 53 -17.55 20.66 -7.78
C ASN A 53 -17.44 21.94 -6.93
N GLU A 54 -18.39 22.86 -7.08
CA GLU A 54 -18.34 24.15 -6.38
C GLU A 54 -18.29 24.00 -4.85
N GLN A 55 -19.05 23.06 -4.28
CA GLN A 55 -19.07 22.83 -2.83
C GLN A 55 -17.80 22.15 -2.30
N GLN A 56 -17.00 21.53 -3.18
CA GLN A 56 -15.78 20.81 -2.84
C GLN A 56 -14.51 21.65 -3.04
N LYS A 57 -14.58 22.85 -3.61
CA LYS A 57 -13.41 23.74 -3.79
C LYS A 57 -12.61 24.00 -2.50
N PRO A 58 -13.25 24.25 -1.33
CA PRO A 58 -12.50 24.41 -0.08
C PRO A 58 -11.63 23.19 0.28
N TYR A 59 -12.04 21.98 -0.13
CA TYR A 59 -11.25 20.77 0.11
C TYR A 59 -9.95 20.78 -0.69
N ILE A 60 -10.00 21.05 -2.01
CA ILE A 60 -8.79 21.12 -2.84
C ILE A 60 -7.87 22.28 -2.46
N GLU A 61 -8.44 23.42 -2.02
CA GLU A 61 -7.68 24.55 -1.48
C GLU A 61 -6.95 24.17 -0.19
N SER A 62 -7.61 23.44 0.72
CA SER A 62 -6.99 22.95 1.95
C SER A 62 -5.83 21.98 1.67
N LEU A 63 -5.99 21.10 0.67
CA LEU A 63 -4.94 20.19 0.21
C LEU A 63 -3.76 20.96 -0.39
N HIS A 64 -4.02 22.00 -1.18
CA HIS A 64 -2.99 22.87 -1.75
C HIS A 64 -2.18 23.57 -0.66
N HIS A 65 -2.86 24.20 0.31
CA HIS A 65 -2.21 24.88 1.44
C HIS A 65 -1.38 23.92 2.30
N LYS A 66 -1.89 22.71 2.52
CA LYS A 66 -1.12 21.66 3.20
C LYS A 66 0.12 21.30 2.41
N ALA A 67 0.01 21.07 1.10
CA ALA A 67 1.14 20.72 0.24
C ALA A 67 2.25 21.78 0.28
N GLN A 68 1.89 23.07 0.29
CA GLN A 68 2.84 24.18 0.40
C GLN A 68 3.63 24.21 1.71
N LYS A 69 3.10 23.61 2.77
CA LYS A 69 3.73 23.53 4.10
C LYS A 69 4.54 22.26 4.32
N LEU A 70 4.42 21.27 3.43
CA LEU A 70 5.16 20.02 3.56
C LEU A 70 6.63 20.24 3.21
N GLY A 71 7.50 19.91 4.14
CA GLY A 71 8.95 19.84 3.93
C GLY A 71 9.39 18.47 3.41
N TRP A 72 10.66 18.40 3.00
CA TRP A 72 11.29 17.12 2.70
C TRP A 72 11.51 16.31 3.99
N PRO A 73 11.33 14.98 3.95
CA PRO A 73 11.67 14.09 5.05
C PRO A 73 13.10 14.31 5.56
N PRO A 74 13.34 14.23 6.88
CA PRO A 74 14.69 14.35 7.46
C PRO A 74 15.71 13.33 6.94
N SER A 75 15.27 12.21 6.36
CA SER A 75 16.13 11.17 5.80
C SER A 75 16.76 11.55 4.45
N PHE A 76 16.44 12.72 3.86
CA PHE A 76 17.16 13.23 2.70
C PHE A 76 18.50 13.83 3.14
N THR A 77 19.60 13.15 2.80
CA THR A 77 20.98 13.62 3.04
C THR A 77 21.25 14.99 2.40
N THR A 78 20.56 15.30 1.31
CA THR A 78 20.49 16.63 0.70
C THR A 78 19.03 16.97 0.39
N THR A 79 18.54 18.06 1.01
CA THR A 79 17.22 18.62 0.73
C THR A 79 17.23 19.28 -0.65
N PRO A 80 16.40 18.82 -1.61
CA PRO A 80 16.29 19.49 -2.90
C PRO A 80 15.82 20.94 -2.75
N ASP A 81 16.39 21.86 -3.55
CA ASP A 81 15.94 23.26 -3.66
C ASP A 81 14.66 23.38 -4.50
N ARG A 82 13.62 22.65 -4.06
CA ARG A 82 12.26 22.68 -4.61
C ARG A 82 11.27 22.20 -3.55
N PRO A 83 9.96 22.50 -3.65
CA PRO A 83 8.97 21.97 -2.74
C PRO A 83 8.91 20.44 -2.75
N ALA A 84 8.71 19.82 -1.58
CA ALA A 84 8.53 18.37 -1.46
C ALA A 84 7.28 17.86 -2.21
N LEU A 85 6.28 18.73 -2.33
CA LEU A 85 5.05 18.45 -3.07
C LEU A 85 4.64 19.67 -3.90
N ARG A 86 4.76 19.57 -5.23
CA ARG A 86 4.27 20.57 -6.16
C ARG A 86 2.78 20.34 -6.43
N THR A 87 1.98 21.39 -6.30
CA THR A 87 0.57 21.37 -6.67
C THR A 87 0.15 22.71 -7.27
N GLN A 88 -0.89 22.70 -8.12
CA GLN A 88 -1.46 23.91 -8.71
C GLN A 88 -2.98 23.82 -8.67
N LEU A 89 -3.64 24.87 -8.19
CA LEU A 89 -5.09 25.00 -8.30
C LEU A 89 -5.45 25.41 -9.73
N LEU A 90 -6.43 24.72 -10.31
CA LEU A 90 -6.96 24.95 -11.64
C LEU A 90 -8.44 25.28 -11.54
N SER A 91 -8.92 26.17 -12.40
CA SER A 91 -10.34 26.32 -12.70
C SER A 91 -10.88 25.07 -13.41
N GLY A 92 -12.20 24.89 -13.40
CA GLY A 92 -12.84 23.81 -14.15
C GLY A 92 -12.56 23.89 -15.67
N ALA A 93 -12.39 25.10 -16.21
CA ALA A 93 -12.04 25.29 -17.62
C ALA A 93 -10.61 24.82 -17.92
N GLU A 94 -9.64 25.17 -17.09
CA GLU A 94 -8.25 24.68 -17.22
C GLU A 94 -8.17 23.16 -17.03
N ALA A 95 -8.91 22.60 -16.07
CA ALA A 95 -9.00 21.15 -15.90
C ALA A 95 -9.56 20.45 -17.15
N ARG A 96 -10.60 21.01 -17.80
CA ARG A 96 -11.14 20.51 -19.07
C ARG A 96 -10.22 20.73 -20.28
N GLN A 97 -9.32 21.71 -20.24
CA GLN A 97 -8.28 21.81 -21.27
C GLN A 97 -7.29 20.64 -21.18
N MET A 98 -6.99 20.17 -19.97
CA MET A 98 -6.15 18.98 -19.76
C MET A 98 -6.92 17.67 -20.03
N GLU A 99 -8.18 17.60 -19.61
CA GLU A 99 -9.03 16.40 -19.72
C GLU A 99 -10.43 16.78 -20.27
N PRO A 100 -10.62 16.83 -21.61
CA PRO A 100 -11.83 17.37 -22.24
C PRO A 100 -13.14 16.67 -21.93
N ASN A 101 -13.08 15.41 -21.49
CA ASN A 101 -14.27 14.61 -21.16
C ASN A 101 -14.78 14.84 -19.72
N LEU A 102 -14.10 15.66 -18.92
CA LEU A 102 -14.55 16.01 -17.58
C LEU A 102 -15.93 16.68 -17.60
N SER A 103 -16.76 16.36 -16.60
CA SER A 103 -18.07 16.97 -16.41
C SER A 103 -18.00 18.50 -16.36
N ASN A 104 -19.04 19.15 -16.88
CA ASN A 104 -19.22 20.60 -16.72
C ASN A 104 -19.49 21.01 -15.27
N GLU A 105 -19.90 20.06 -14.42
CA GLU A 105 -20.08 20.28 -12.98
C GLU A 105 -18.75 20.40 -12.21
N ILE A 106 -17.62 20.04 -12.82
CA ILE A 106 -16.30 20.27 -12.24
C ILE A 106 -16.00 21.78 -12.30
N ALA A 107 -15.93 22.38 -11.12
CA ALA A 107 -15.71 23.81 -10.92
C ALA A 107 -14.23 24.15 -10.70
N GLY A 108 -13.44 23.18 -10.23
CA GLY A 108 -11.99 23.32 -10.06
C GLY A 108 -11.29 21.99 -9.89
N ALA A 109 -9.96 22.02 -9.93
CA ALA A 109 -9.13 20.85 -9.68
C ALA A 109 -7.81 21.22 -8.97
N LEU A 110 -7.23 20.28 -8.24
CA LEU A 110 -5.85 20.35 -7.78
C LEU A 110 -4.98 19.44 -8.65
N TRP A 111 -4.09 20.06 -9.43
CA TRP A 111 -3.11 19.37 -10.25
C TRP A 111 -1.88 18.95 -9.44
N CYS A 112 -1.49 17.69 -9.55
CA CYS A 112 -0.37 17.06 -8.85
C CYS A 112 0.60 16.42 -9.86
N PRO A 113 1.59 17.14 -10.39
CA PRO A 113 2.46 16.65 -11.46
C PRO A 113 3.42 15.53 -11.04
N GLU A 114 3.73 15.38 -9.75
CA GLU A 114 4.66 14.32 -9.27
C GLU A 114 4.00 12.95 -9.11
N THR A 115 2.67 12.88 -9.18
CA THR A 115 1.99 11.58 -9.18
C THR A 115 2.34 10.82 -10.45
N GLY A 116 2.47 9.51 -10.37
CA GLY A 116 2.79 8.69 -11.52
C GLY A 116 2.28 7.28 -11.39
N ILE A 117 2.80 6.42 -12.26
CA ILE A 117 2.51 5.00 -12.32
C ILE A 117 3.81 4.20 -12.45
N VAL A 118 3.80 2.95 -12.00
CA VAL A 118 4.93 2.02 -12.07
C VAL A 118 4.47 0.65 -12.55
N ASP A 119 5.27 -0.04 -13.34
CA ASP A 119 5.06 -1.48 -13.56
C ASP A 119 5.46 -2.24 -12.28
N SER A 120 4.47 -2.64 -11.48
CA SER A 120 4.73 -3.28 -10.18
C SER A 120 5.36 -4.67 -10.32
N HIS A 121 5.11 -5.37 -11.43
CA HIS A 121 5.70 -6.68 -11.68
C HIS A 121 7.18 -6.53 -12.01
N ALA A 122 7.53 -5.64 -12.94
CA ALA A 122 8.93 -5.35 -13.27
C ALA A 122 9.71 -4.83 -12.04
N LEU A 123 9.07 -4.01 -11.19
CA LEU A 123 9.65 -3.57 -9.92
C LEU A 123 9.97 -4.77 -9.01
N MET A 124 9.00 -5.66 -8.79
CA MET A 124 9.21 -6.83 -7.92
C MET A 124 10.24 -7.81 -8.49
N GLU A 125 10.23 -8.05 -9.81
CA GLU A 125 11.23 -8.88 -10.49
C GLU A 125 12.64 -8.29 -10.34
N SER A 126 12.78 -6.97 -10.42
CA SER A 126 14.08 -6.33 -10.18
C SER A 126 14.55 -6.48 -8.74
N LEU A 127 13.65 -6.36 -7.76
CA LEU A 127 13.99 -6.56 -6.35
C LEU A 127 14.35 -8.03 -6.04
N GLU A 128 13.64 -8.97 -6.67
CA GLU A 128 13.96 -10.40 -6.62
C GLU A 128 15.36 -10.67 -7.18
N LYS A 129 15.69 -10.07 -8.32
CA LYS A 129 17.03 -10.15 -8.90
C LYS A 129 18.09 -9.56 -7.98
N ASP A 130 17.85 -8.39 -7.39
CA ASP A 130 18.78 -7.76 -6.43
C ASP A 130 19.10 -8.70 -5.26
N ILE A 131 18.11 -9.47 -4.77
CA ILE A 131 18.33 -10.45 -3.70
C ILE A 131 19.20 -11.60 -4.20
N ILE A 132 18.87 -12.17 -5.37
CA ILE A 132 19.60 -13.32 -5.94
C ILE A 132 21.06 -12.96 -6.27
N ASP A 133 21.28 -11.73 -6.77
CA ASP A 133 22.61 -11.25 -7.13
C ASP A 133 23.44 -10.81 -5.90
N SER A 134 22.83 -10.73 -4.71
CA SER A 134 23.51 -10.35 -3.47
C SER A 134 24.25 -11.52 -2.81
N GLU A 135 25.38 -11.22 -2.16
CA GLU A 135 26.13 -12.23 -1.41
C GLU A 135 25.32 -12.73 -0.20
N GLY A 136 24.92 -14.00 -0.22
CA GLY A 136 24.14 -14.63 0.84
C GLY A 136 22.63 -14.34 0.80
N GLY A 137 22.12 -13.79 -0.32
CA GLY A 137 20.69 -13.67 -0.56
C GLY A 137 20.11 -14.94 -1.16
N ASP A 138 19.09 -15.50 -0.49
CA ASP A 138 18.35 -16.67 -0.96
C ASP A 138 16.85 -16.37 -1.02
N LEU A 139 16.18 -16.91 -2.05
CA LEU A 139 14.72 -16.87 -2.18
C LEU A 139 14.17 -18.29 -2.29
N VAL A 140 13.29 -18.64 -1.35
CA VAL A 140 12.65 -19.95 -1.29
C VAL A 140 11.14 -19.80 -1.49
N TYR A 141 10.68 -20.18 -2.69
CA TYR A 141 9.27 -20.14 -3.06
C TYR A 141 8.51 -21.37 -2.56
N SER A 142 7.18 -21.27 -2.56
CA SER A 142 6.29 -22.35 -2.12
C SER A 142 6.52 -22.78 -0.67
N THR A 143 7.19 -21.97 0.13
CA THR A 143 7.50 -22.23 1.54
C THR A 143 6.67 -21.30 2.40
N ARG A 144 5.76 -21.88 3.19
CA ARG A 144 4.90 -21.14 4.12
C ARG A 144 5.51 -21.19 5.52
N VAL A 145 5.60 -20.06 6.21
CA VAL A 145 5.88 -20.04 7.65
C VAL A 145 4.61 -20.48 8.38
N VAL A 146 4.70 -21.54 9.17
CA VAL A 146 3.57 -22.08 9.94
C VAL A 146 3.62 -21.68 11.41
N ARG A 147 4.82 -21.42 11.93
CA ARG A 147 5.01 -21.05 13.33
C ARG A 147 6.33 -20.33 13.53
N VAL A 148 6.32 -19.38 14.47
CA VAL A 148 7.51 -18.68 14.96
C VAL A 148 7.49 -18.78 16.47
N ASP A 149 8.63 -19.07 17.08
CA ASP A 149 8.81 -19.04 18.53
C ASP A 149 10.17 -18.40 18.88
N PRO A 150 10.30 -17.77 20.06
CA PRO A 150 11.60 -17.49 20.64
C PRO A 150 12.38 -18.80 20.82
N TYR A 151 13.66 -18.81 20.45
CA TYR A 151 14.52 -19.97 20.69
C TYR A 151 14.72 -20.20 22.19
N THR A 152 14.47 -21.43 22.63
CA THR A 152 14.76 -21.92 23.98
C THR A 152 15.65 -23.16 23.90
N GLN A 153 16.46 -23.43 24.93
CA GLN A 153 17.34 -24.62 24.96
C GLN A 153 16.57 -25.95 24.82
N THR A 154 15.26 -25.95 25.06
CA THR A 154 14.37 -27.11 24.93
C THR A 154 13.61 -27.13 23.60
N SER A 155 13.93 -26.26 22.64
CA SER A 155 13.24 -26.20 21.34
C SER A 155 13.50 -27.49 20.54
N PRO A 156 12.51 -28.39 20.41
CA PRO A 156 12.73 -29.74 19.88
C PRO A 156 13.05 -29.74 18.38
N ALA A 157 12.79 -28.63 17.68
CA ALA A 157 12.99 -28.48 16.26
C ALA A 157 14.47 -28.30 15.85
N LEU A 158 15.39 -27.98 16.77
CA LEU A 158 16.79 -27.68 16.47
C LEU A 158 17.75 -28.20 17.57
N PRO A 159 18.19 -29.48 17.49
CA PRO A 159 18.93 -30.13 18.58
C PRO A 159 20.41 -29.71 18.77
N ASP A 160 21.06 -29.03 17.82
CA ASP A 160 22.52 -28.77 17.84
C ASP A 160 22.93 -27.28 17.80
N ILE A 161 22.04 -26.36 18.16
CA ILE A 161 22.39 -24.94 18.24
C ILE A 161 23.00 -24.65 19.61
N ASN A 162 24.25 -24.16 19.63
CA ASN A 162 24.96 -23.78 20.87
C ASN A 162 24.02 -22.98 21.80
N ALA A 163 23.84 -23.49 23.03
CA ALA A 163 22.93 -23.02 24.07
C ALA A 163 23.07 -21.52 24.46
N ALA A 164 24.11 -20.84 23.98
CA ALA A 164 24.31 -19.40 24.12
C ALA A 164 23.63 -18.55 23.02
N ARG A 165 23.01 -19.16 22.01
CA ARG A 165 22.38 -18.44 20.88
C ARG A 165 20.91 -18.09 21.18
N ARG A 166 20.62 -16.81 21.35
CA ARG A 166 19.25 -16.24 21.44
C ARG A 166 18.67 -15.97 20.04
N GLY A 167 17.37 -15.94 19.83
CA GLY A 167 16.81 -15.60 18.50
C GLY A 167 15.45 -16.20 18.28
N TRP A 168 15.14 -16.48 17.03
CA TRP A 168 13.85 -16.96 16.57
C TRP A 168 13.98 -18.30 15.87
N VAL A 169 13.10 -19.22 16.20
CA VAL A 169 12.88 -20.46 15.44
C VAL A 169 11.72 -20.21 14.50
N VAL A 170 11.94 -20.44 13.21
CA VAL A 170 10.92 -20.29 12.16
C VAL A 170 10.66 -21.67 11.57
N GLN A 171 9.46 -22.18 11.78
CA GLN A 171 9.00 -23.46 11.26
C GLN A 171 8.23 -23.24 9.96
N MET A 172 8.52 -24.08 8.97
CA MET A 172 8.09 -23.88 7.60
C MET A 172 7.64 -25.19 6.96
N VAL A 173 6.77 -25.08 5.95
CA VAL A 173 6.37 -26.21 5.10
C VAL A 173 6.52 -25.80 3.65
N THR A 174 7.24 -26.61 2.86
CA THR A 174 7.49 -26.36 1.44
C THR A 174 6.61 -27.25 0.57
N GLY A 175 5.83 -26.65 -0.33
CA GLY A 175 4.86 -27.35 -1.17
C GLY A 175 3.81 -28.09 -0.35
N ASP A 176 3.58 -29.35 -0.71
CA ASP A 176 2.65 -30.27 -0.04
C ASP A 176 3.38 -31.33 0.80
N ALA A 177 4.63 -31.05 1.21
CA ALA A 177 5.40 -31.95 2.05
C ALA A 177 4.66 -32.24 3.38
N GLY A 178 4.62 -33.52 3.77
CA GLY A 178 3.99 -33.96 5.02
C GLY A 178 4.82 -33.68 6.28
N GLU A 179 6.10 -33.35 6.11
CA GLU A 179 7.03 -32.97 7.18
C GLU A 179 7.50 -31.52 6.95
N GLY A 180 7.66 -30.77 8.05
CA GLY A 180 8.09 -29.38 8.02
C GLY A 180 9.56 -29.20 8.41
N ASP A 181 10.17 -28.13 7.91
CA ASP A 181 11.53 -27.72 8.25
C ASP A 181 11.53 -26.64 9.32
N ALA A 182 12.68 -26.44 9.97
CA ALA A 182 12.88 -25.33 10.89
C ALA A 182 14.24 -24.67 10.65
N ILE A 183 14.26 -23.34 10.74
CA ILE A 183 15.49 -22.55 10.72
C ILE A 183 15.59 -21.68 11.97
N PHE A 184 16.82 -21.38 12.37
CA PHE A 184 17.11 -20.39 13.38
C PHE A 184 17.59 -19.10 12.74
N THR A 185 17.06 -17.96 13.19
CA THR A 185 17.54 -16.64 12.80
C THR A 185 17.77 -15.75 14.02
N ARG A 186 18.72 -14.83 13.89
CA ARG A 186 18.97 -13.77 14.88
C ARG A 186 17.99 -12.61 14.71
N THR A 187 17.62 -12.32 13.47
CA THR A 187 16.77 -11.19 13.11
C THR A 187 15.66 -11.70 12.23
N LEU A 188 14.43 -11.34 12.55
CA LEU A 188 13.25 -11.72 11.78
C LEU A 188 12.52 -10.46 11.34
N ILE A 189 12.25 -10.33 10.04
CA ILE A 189 11.42 -9.24 9.50
C ILE A 189 10.08 -9.85 9.08
N ASN A 190 9.02 -9.52 9.81
CA ASN A 190 7.65 -9.90 9.47
C ASN A 190 7.06 -8.87 8.50
N SER A 191 7.15 -9.18 7.20
CA SER A 191 6.59 -8.43 6.09
C SER A 191 5.43 -9.18 5.39
N THR A 192 4.73 -10.06 6.09
CA THR A 192 3.72 -10.98 5.51
C THR A 192 2.37 -10.32 5.17
N GLY A 193 2.34 -9.00 4.99
CA GLY A 193 1.17 -8.24 4.53
C GLY A 193 -0.11 -8.52 5.33
N LEU A 194 -1.09 -9.16 4.68
CA LEU A 194 -2.39 -9.51 5.26
C LEU A 194 -2.28 -10.37 6.53
N SER A 195 -1.26 -11.23 6.60
CA SER A 195 -1.03 -12.14 7.73
C SER A 195 -0.10 -11.57 8.79
N ALA A 196 0.43 -10.34 8.62
CA ALA A 196 1.43 -9.80 9.54
C ALA A 196 0.92 -9.71 11.00
N PRO A 197 -0.32 -9.25 11.27
CA PRO A 197 -0.86 -9.31 12.62
C PRO A 197 -1.11 -10.73 13.12
N LEU A 198 -1.43 -11.70 12.25
CA LEU A 198 -1.65 -13.10 12.65
C LEU A 198 -0.37 -13.73 13.18
N LEU A 199 0.75 -13.58 12.46
CA LEU A 199 2.06 -14.06 12.90
C LEU A 199 2.46 -13.40 14.22
N LEU A 200 2.29 -12.09 14.35
CA LEU A 200 2.66 -11.41 15.59
C LEU A 200 1.73 -11.82 16.74
N ASN A 201 0.42 -11.93 16.53
CA ASN A 201 -0.54 -12.29 17.56
C ASN A 201 -0.36 -13.71 18.11
N SER A 202 0.27 -14.62 17.36
CA SER A 202 0.63 -15.95 17.86
C SER A 202 1.73 -15.89 18.93
N LEU A 203 2.54 -14.83 18.94
CA LEU A 203 3.61 -14.59 19.91
C LEU A 203 3.14 -13.75 21.11
N LEU A 204 2.05 -12.99 20.94
CA LEU A 204 1.59 -12.04 21.96
C LEU A 204 0.57 -12.68 22.92
N PRO A 205 0.58 -12.28 24.21
CA PRO A 205 -0.50 -12.61 25.12
C PRO A 205 -1.80 -11.98 24.60
N GLU A 206 -2.94 -12.62 24.88
CA GLU A 206 -4.24 -12.23 24.36
C GLU A 206 -4.58 -10.75 24.58
N SER A 207 -4.23 -10.21 25.75
CA SER A 207 -4.45 -8.80 26.12
C SER A 207 -3.64 -7.78 25.30
N LYS A 208 -2.61 -8.23 24.56
CA LYS A 208 -1.77 -7.38 23.70
C LYS A 208 -1.95 -7.65 22.22
N ARG A 209 -2.87 -8.56 21.84
CA ARG A 209 -3.13 -8.88 20.43
C ARG A 209 -3.67 -7.67 19.70
N LEU A 210 -3.19 -7.50 18.47
CA LEU A 210 -3.60 -6.44 17.57
C LEU A 210 -4.88 -6.84 16.83
N PRO A 211 -5.81 -5.90 16.61
CA PRO A 211 -6.93 -6.15 15.72
C PRO A 211 -6.45 -6.30 14.27
N LEU A 212 -7.19 -7.08 13.49
CA LEU A 212 -6.98 -7.26 12.06
C LEU A 212 -8.33 -7.20 11.36
N PHE A 213 -8.41 -6.35 10.34
CA PHE A 213 -9.55 -6.19 9.48
C PHE A 213 -9.10 -6.24 8.03
N TYR A 214 -10.02 -6.59 7.14
CA TYR A 214 -9.76 -6.63 5.70
C TYR A 214 -10.70 -5.68 4.96
N ALA A 215 -10.11 -4.90 4.05
CA ALA A 215 -10.85 -4.02 3.16
C ALA A 215 -10.59 -4.43 1.71
N ARG A 216 -11.59 -5.07 1.10
CA ARG A 216 -11.64 -5.45 -0.31
C ARG A 216 -11.83 -4.20 -1.18
N GLY A 217 -11.15 -4.16 -2.32
CA GLY A 217 -11.28 -3.14 -3.33
C GLY A 217 -11.32 -3.77 -4.71
N SER A 218 -12.41 -3.55 -5.42
CA SER A 218 -12.71 -4.05 -6.76
C SER A 218 -12.31 -3.02 -7.80
N TYR A 219 -11.72 -3.50 -8.89
CA TYR A 219 -11.33 -2.69 -10.04
C TYR A 219 -12.04 -3.19 -11.30
N ALA A 220 -12.42 -2.25 -12.16
CA ALA A 220 -12.94 -2.53 -13.48
C ALA A 220 -12.04 -1.91 -14.54
N LYS A 221 -11.68 -2.68 -15.56
CA LYS A 221 -11.10 -2.13 -16.79
C LYS A 221 -12.20 -1.46 -17.59
N TYR A 222 -11.85 -0.42 -18.35
CA TYR A 222 -12.82 0.32 -19.13
C TYR A 222 -12.36 0.50 -20.58
N LYS A 223 -13.30 0.24 -21.50
CA LYS A 223 -13.15 0.58 -22.91
C LYS A 223 -14.47 1.14 -23.43
N GLY A 224 -14.45 2.40 -23.87
CA GLY A 224 -15.65 3.06 -24.34
C GLY A 224 -15.49 4.59 -24.46
N PRO A 225 -16.60 5.31 -24.67
CA PRO A 225 -16.62 6.77 -24.73
C PRO A 225 -16.20 7.44 -23.40
N GLY A 226 -15.88 8.73 -23.45
CA GLY A 226 -15.57 9.51 -22.25
C GLY A 226 -14.15 9.35 -21.70
N VAL A 227 -13.34 8.43 -22.23
CA VAL A 227 -11.93 8.27 -21.82
C VAL A 227 -10.93 8.44 -22.97
N SER A 228 -11.41 8.84 -24.15
CA SER A 228 -10.54 9.09 -25.30
C SER A 228 -9.59 10.24 -24.99
N GLY A 229 -8.28 9.98 -25.08
CA GLY A 229 -7.23 10.97 -24.85
C GLY A 229 -6.91 11.26 -23.38
N VAL A 230 -7.44 10.47 -22.44
CA VAL A 230 -7.07 10.62 -21.03
C VAL A 230 -5.58 10.38 -20.85
N SER A 231 -4.92 11.31 -20.16
CA SER A 231 -3.46 11.29 -19.96
C SER A 231 -3.05 11.44 -18.50
N HIS A 232 -3.99 11.84 -17.63
CA HIS A 232 -3.79 12.03 -16.21
C HIS A 232 -4.64 11.06 -15.38
N LEU A 233 -4.21 10.78 -14.15
CA LEU A 233 -5.08 10.14 -13.17
C LEU A 233 -6.16 11.13 -12.71
N ILE A 234 -7.39 10.67 -12.51
CA ILE A 234 -8.52 11.54 -12.09
C ILE A 234 -9.12 11.00 -10.79
N TYR A 235 -9.06 11.82 -9.75
CA TYR A 235 -9.52 11.49 -8.40
C TYR A 235 -10.63 12.46 -8.03
N PRO A 236 -11.88 12.02 -7.78
CA PRO A 236 -12.90 12.90 -7.25
C PRO A 236 -12.56 13.28 -5.80
N CYS A 237 -13.05 14.44 -5.37
CA CYS A 237 -13.07 14.76 -3.95
C CYS A 237 -14.04 13.81 -3.21
N PRO A 238 -13.75 13.48 -1.94
CA PRO A 238 -14.70 12.71 -1.12
C PRO A 238 -16.02 13.46 -0.98
N GLU A 239 -17.11 12.73 -0.74
CA GLU A 239 -18.39 13.35 -0.45
C GLU A 239 -18.32 14.16 0.85
N THR A 240 -18.80 15.39 0.82
CA THR A 240 -18.78 16.33 1.97
C THR A 240 -19.93 16.09 2.96
N LYS A 241 -20.80 15.12 2.68
CA LYS A 241 -21.97 14.81 3.52
C LYS A 241 -21.58 13.86 4.66
N GLY A 242 -21.08 14.47 5.73
CA GLY A 242 -21.22 13.98 7.10
C GLY A 242 -20.75 12.55 7.36
N LYS A 243 -19.43 12.34 7.36
CA LYS A 243 -18.65 11.52 8.31
C LYS A 243 -17.19 11.54 7.84
N ALA A 244 -16.25 11.46 8.77
CA ALA A 244 -14.80 11.60 8.58
C ALA A 244 -14.13 10.43 7.81
N HIS A 245 -14.79 9.83 6.81
CA HIS A 245 -14.34 8.62 6.10
C HIS A 245 -13.41 8.88 4.91
N GLY A 246 -13.00 10.13 4.65
CA GLY A 246 -12.15 10.48 3.52
C GLY A 246 -10.77 9.78 3.49
N PHE A 247 -10.35 9.15 4.59
CA PHE A 247 -9.11 8.37 4.65
C PHE A 247 -9.28 6.88 4.32
N GLN A 248 -10.51 6.36 4.30
CA GLN A 248 -10.77 4.93 4.04
C GLN A 248 -10.98 4.63 2.56
N SER A 249 -11.62 5.55 1.83
CA SER A 249 -11.72 5.56 0.37
C SER A 249 -11.93 6.99 -0.12
N LEU A 250 -11.22 7.38 -1.18
CA LEU A 250 -11.34 8.69 -1.83
C LEU A 250 -12.31 8.63 -3.02
N GLY A 251 -13.25 7.68 -3.03
CA GLY A 251 -14.12 7.38 -4.17
C GLY A 251 -13.44 6.57 -5.26
N THR A 252 -14.19 6.18 -6.29
CA THR A 252 -13.68 5.43 -7.44
C THR A 252 -12.81 6.33 -8.32
N HIS A 253 -11.53 6.01 -8.43
CA HIS A 253 -10.55 6.77 -9.23
C HIS A 253 -10.50 6.27 -10.67
N LEU A 254 -10.14 7.17 -11.59
CA LEU A 254 -9.58 6.78 -12.87
C LEU A 254 -8.07 6.65 -12.71
N THR A 255 -7.56 5.48 -13.05
CA THR A 255 -6.12 5.21 -13.14
C THR A 255 -5.75 4.67 -14.51
N LEU A 256 -4.46 4.79 -14.84
CA LEU A 256 -3.88 4.26 -16.06
C LEU A 256 -2.93 3.14 -15.67
N ASP A 257 -3.00 2.01 -16.36
CA ASP A 257 -1.94 1.02 -16.27
C ASP A 257 -0.69 1.49 -17.03
N PHE A 258 0.41 0.76 -16.92
CA PHE A 258 1.64 1.13 -17.61
C PHE A 258 1.49 1.08 -19.14
N GLN A 259 0.52 0.39 -19.71
CA GLN A 259 0.23 0.40 -21.14
C GLN A 259 -0.72 1.54 -21.56
N GLY A 260 -1.22 2.32 -20.60
CA GLY A 260 -2.17 3.41 -20.82
C GLY A 260 -3.63 2.98 -20.88
N ASN A 261 -3.96 1.73 -20.53
CA ASN A 261 -5.34 1.30 -20.43
C ASN A 261 -5.98 1.89 -19.17
N VAL A 262 -7.27 2.22 -19.29
CA VAL A 262 -8.03 2.85 -18.22
C VAL A 262 -8.61 1.80 -17.27
N ARG A 263 -8.43 2.05 -15.97
CA ARG A 263 -9.06 1.30 -14.89
C ARG A 263 -9.81 2.24 -13.96
N PHE A 264 -10.98 1.80 -13.51
CA PHE A 264 -11.74 2.42 -12.45
C PHE A 264 -11.66 1.62 -11.17
N GLY A 265 -11.53 2.32 -10.05
CA GLY A 265 -11.47 1.73 -8.73
C GLY A 265 -10.38 2.36 -7.87
N PRO A 266 -10.09 1.75 -6.72
CA PRO A 266 -10.90 0.72 -6.08
C PRO A 266 -12.15 1.30 -5.41
N ASP A 267 -13.17 0.47 -5.24
CA ASP A 267 -14.19 0.69 -4.21
C ASP A 267 -13.69 0.30 -2.80
N LEU A 268 -14.60 0.32 -1.82
CA LEU A 268 -14.34 -0.13 -0.46
C LEU A 268 -15.44 -1.06 0.04
N GLN A 269 -15.08 -2.30 0.29
CA GLN A 269 -15.94 -3.30 0.93
C GLN A 269 -15.19 -3.88 2.14
N TRP A 270 -15.71 -3.63 3.34
CA TRP A 270 -15.21 -4.26 4.55
C TRP A 270 -15.62 -5.74 4.57
N ILE A 271 -14.69 -6.61 4.95
CA ILE A 271 -14.94 -8.03 5.17
C ILE A 271 -15.13 -8.23 6.68
N SER A 272 -16.10 -9.07 7.06
CA SER A 272 -16.44 -9.28 8.48
C SER A 272 -15.31 -10.03 9.18
N PRO A 273 -14.96 -9.68 10.43
CA PRO A 273 -14.03 -10.47 11.23
C PRO A 273 -14.53 -11.92 11.38
N GLY A 274 -13.63 -12.90 11.22
CA GLY A 274 -13.95 -14.33 11.32
C GLY A 274 -14.32 -15.00 10.01
N ASP A 275 -14.61 -14.23 8.94
CA ASP A 275 -14.80 -14.80 7.60
C ASP A 275 -13.51 -15.50 7.12
N GLU A 276 -12.33 -15.07 7.57
CA GLU A 276 -11.03 -15.65 7.22
C GLU A 276 -10.77 -17.06 7.75
N GLU A 277 -11.60 -17.56 8.66
CA GLU A 277 -11.57 -18.96 9.12
C GLU A 277 -12.16 -19.93 8.09
N ASP A 278 -12.90 -19.41 7.10
CA ASP A 278 -13.38 -20.18 5.94
C ASP A 278 -12.19 -20.65 5.08
N PRO A 279 -12.02 -21.96 4.84
CA PRO A 279 -10.96 -22.48 3.96
C PRO A 279 -11.00 -21.89 2.55
N ASP A 280 -12.18 -21.49 2.06
CA ASP A 280 -12.39 -20.87 0.75
C ASP A 280 -12.36 -19.33 0.78
N PHE A 281 -12.02 -18.70 1.91
CA PHE A 281 -12.02 -17.24 2.10
C PHE A 281 -11.35 -16.48 0.93
N TRP A 282 -10.11 -16.83 0.62
CA TRP A 282 -9.36 -16.15 -0.44
C TRP A 282 -9.98 -16.37 -1.81
N LYS A 283 -10.49 -17.57 -2.08
CA LYS A 283 -11.16 -17.92 -3.34
C LYS A 283 -12.45 -17.13 -3.52
N LYS A 284 -13.20 -16.90 -2.44
CA LYS A 284 -14.43 -16.10 -2.46
C LYS A 284 -14.13 -14.61 -2.64
N HIS A 285 -13.13 -14.08 -1.96
CA HIS A 285 -12.92 -12.62 -1.90
C HIS A 285 -11.94 -12.07 -2.93
N LEU A 286 -11.05 -12.86 -3.54
CA LEU A 286 -10.08 -12.39 -4.55
C LEU A 286 -10.54 -12.57 -6.00
N VAL A 287 -11.70 -13.17 -6.21
CA VAL A 287 -12.31 -13.32 -7.54
C VAL A 287 -13.06 -12.02 -7.89
N PRO A 288 -12.78 -11.41 -9.05
CA PRO A 288 -13.55 -10.27 -9.57
C PRO A 288 -14.96 -10.69 -9.96
N ASP A 289 -15.93 -9.83 -9.71
CA ASP A 289 -17.34 -10.06 -10.01
C ASP A 289 -18.04 -8.74 -10.38
N ASP A 290 -19.24 -8.84 -10.94
CA ASP A 290 -20.00 -7.69 -11.45
C ASP A 290 -20.79 -6.92 -10.38
N SER A 291 -20.82 -7.38 -9.12
CA SER A 291 -21.74 -6.87 -8.08
C SER A 291 -21.52 -5.39 -7.72
N ARG A 292 -20.36 -4.83 -8.09
CA ARG A 292 -19.96 -3.45 -7.77
C ARG A 292 -19.93 -2.53 -8.98
N VAL A 293 -20.15 -3.07 -10.19
CA VAL A 293 -19.98 -2.34 -11.45
C VAL A 293 -20.98 -1.18 -11.59
N GLU A 294 -22.24 -1.37 -11.16
CA GLU A 294 -23.26 -0.31 -11.21
C GLU A 294 -22.97 0.87 -10.26
N GLU A 295 -22.52 0.58 -9.03
CA GLU A 295 -22.12 1.61 -8.07
C GLU A 295 -20.87 2.35 -8.56
N MET A 296 -19.93 1.62 -9.15
CA MET A 296 -18.73 2.18 -9.77
C MET A 296 -19.12 3.14 -10.91
N HIS A 297 -20.00 2.71 -11.82
CA HIS A 297 -20.53 3.53 -12.91
C HIS A 297 -21.21 4.81 -12.39
N SER A 298 -22.07 4.68 -11.39
CA SER A 298 -22.76 5.79 -10.74
C SER A 298 -21.81 6.80 -10.09
N SER A 299 -20.65 6.34 -9.61
CA SER A 299 -19.61 7.20 -9.02
C SER A 299 -18.79 7.90 -10.10
N VAL A 300 -18.39 7.17 -11.14
CA VAL A 300 -17.55 7.67 -12.24
C VAL A 300 -18.27 8.71 -13.09
N THR A 301 -19.55 8.48 -13.40
CA THR A 301 -20.34 9.37 -14.27
C THR A 301 -20.53 10.77 -13.73
N ARG A 302 -20.31 10.99 -12.42
CA ARG A 302 -20.32 12.33 -11.82
C ARG A 302 -19.21 13.22 -12.34
N TYR A 303 -18.03 12.64 -12.66
CA TYR A 303 -16.89 13.40 -13.18
C TYR A 303 -16.56 13.07 -14.64
N LEU A 304 -17.02 11.93 -15.18
CA LEU A 304 -16.92 11.54 -16.60
C LEU A 304 -18.29 11.08 -17.13
N PRO A 305 -19.20 12.01 -17.49
CA PRO A 305 -20.60 11.70 -17.78
C PRO A 305 -20.82 10.84 -19.03
N GLN A 306 -19.81 10.77 -19.91
CA GLN A 306 -19.88 9.96 -21.12
C GLN A 306 -19.51 8.48 -20.89
N VAL A 307 -19.01 8.11 -19.71
CA VAL A 307 -18.70 6.71 -19.37
C VAL A 307 -19.98 5.89 -19.33
N THR A 308 -20.01 4.80 -20.10
CA THR A 308 -21.16 3.89 -20.21
C THR A 308 -20.98 2.64 -19.36
N LEU A 309 -22.07 2.08 -18.82
CA LEU A 309 -22.03 0.84 -18.05
C LEU A 309 -21.47 -0.33 -18.86
N ALA A 310 -21.86 -0.46 -20.13
CA ALA A 310 -21.45 -1.54 -21.02
C ALA A 310 -19.94 -1.58 -21.31
N GLY A 311 -19.20 -0.49 -21.08
CA GLY A 311 -17.75 -0.44 -21.27
C GLY A 311 -16.96 -0.91 -20.05
N LEU A 312 -17.60 -1.09 -18.89
CA LEU A 312 -16.98 -1.56 -17.65
C LEU A 312 -16.97 -3.08 -17.60
N GLN A 313 -15.81 -3.65 -17.27
CA GLN A 313 -15.65 -5.09 -17.05
C GLN A 313 -14.81 -5.29 -15.79
N PRO A 314 -15.17 -6.22 -14.88
CA PRO A 314 -14.31 -6.56 -13.75
C PRO A 314 -12.91 -6.93 -14.22
N ASP A 315 -11.90 -6.48 -13.48
CA ASP A 315 -10.49 -6.69 -13.80
C ASP A 315 -9.80 -7.51 -12.71
N TYR A 316 -9.55 -6.90 -11.56
CA TYR A 316 -8.97 -7.57 -10.40
C TYR A 316 -9.55 -7.03 -9.09
N VAL A 317 -9.25 -7.76 -8.02
CA VAL A 317 -9.58 -7.40 -6.65
C VAL A 317 -8.32 -7.40 -5.81
N GLY A 318 -8.15 -6.37 -4.99
CA GLY A 318 -7.13 -6.30 -3.94
C GLY A 318 -7.75 -6.30 -2.55
N ILE A 319 -7.00 -6.80 -1.57
CA ILE A 319 -7.36 -6.73 -0.15
C ILE A 319 -6.28 -5.94 0.58
N ARG A 320 -6.71 -4.99 1.42
CA ARG A 320 -5.84 -4.15 2.25
C ARG A 320 -5.83 -4.66 3.69
N PRO A 321 -4.65 -4.77 4.32
CA PRO A 321 -4.56 -5.04 5.76
C PRO A 321 -4.94 -3.78 6.53
N LYS A 322 -5.93 -3.87 7.41
CA LYS A 322 -6.40 -2.76 8.24
C LYS A 322 -6.22 -3.11 9.72
N LEU A 323 -5.66 -2.18 10.50
CA LEU A 323 -5.53 -2.31 11.96
C LEU A 323 -6.65 -1.58 12.72
N VAL A 324 -7.55 -0.93 12.00
CA VAL A 324 -8.74 -0.29 12.56
C VAL A 324 -9.94 -0.67 11.71
N GLY A 325 -11.10 -0.83 12.36
CA GLY A 325 -12.34 -1.25 11.70
C GLY A 325 -13.03 -0.12 10.92
N PRO A 326 -14.27 -0.37 10.44
CA PRO A 326 -15.04 0.56 9.61
C PRO A 326 -15.29 1.94 10.24
N GLU A 327 -15.43 2.01 11.56
CA GLU A 327 -15.62 3.27 12.28
C GLU A 327 -14.29 3.94 12.69
N GLY A 328 -13.16 3.31 12.34
CA GLY A 328 -11.82 3.81 12.64
C GLY A 328 -11.43 5.03 11.80
N GLY A 329 -10.70 5.97 12.39
CA GLY A 329 -10.13 7.11 11.70
C GLY A 329 -8.91 6.76 10.84
N PHE A 330 -8.09 7.78 10.56
CA PHE A 330 -6.78 7.57 9.95
C PHE A 330 -5.93 6.60 10.79
N GLN A 331 -5.34 5.60 10.14
CA GLN A 331 -4.35 4.70 10.71
C GLN A 331 -3.06 4.81 9.90
N ASP A 332 -1.96 5.11 10.61
CA ASP A 332 -0.63 5.16 10.03
C ASP A 332 -0.04 3.76 9.86
N PHE A 333 1.08 3.67 9.12
CA PHE A 333 1.91 2.47 9.16
C PHE A 333 2.40 2.22 10.59
N VAL A 334 2.43 0.95 10.99
CA VAL A 334 2.92 0.55 12.31
C VAL A 334 4.17 -0.30 12.14
N PHE A 335 5.28 0.21 12.65
CA PHE A 335 6.54 -0.50 12.79
C PHE A 335 6.71 -0.90 14.24
N ARG A 336 6.87 -2.19 14.50
CA ARG A 336 6.98 -2.71 15.86
C ARG A 336 8.19 -3.62 15.98
N THR A 337 8.93 -3.47 17.06
CA THR A 337 10.06 -4.33 17.41
C THR A 337 9.70 -5.14 18.65
N ASP A 338 9.82 -6.46 18.55
CA ASP A 338 9.70 -7.39 19.65
C ASP A 338 11.02 -8.18 19.79
N TYR A 339 11.32 -8.65 21.00
CA TYR A 339 12.53 -9.38 21.31
C TYR A 339 12.20 -10.76 21.88
N PRO A 340 13.08 -11.78 21.68
CA PRO A 340 12.85 -13.12 22.19
C PRO A 340 12.94 -13.21 23.73
N ASP A 341 13.40 -12.16 24.42
CA ASP A 341 13.56 -12.06 25.87
C ASP A 341 13.09 -10.67 26.35
N THR A 342 12.59 -10.55 27.58
CA THR A 342 11.95 -9.31 28.09
C THR A 342 12.94 -8.25 28.58
N ASP A 343 14.20 -8.62 28.85
CA ASP A 343 15.06 -7.82 29.74
C ASP A 343 16.29 -7.14 29.10
N LYS A 344 16.57 -7.26 27.79
CA LYS A 344 17.76 -6.60 27.20
C LYS A 344 17.60 -6.10 25.77
N GLU A 345 17.63 -4.77 25.62
CA GLU A 345 17.80 -4.07 24.33
C GLU A 345 19.25 -4.09 23.81
N SER A 346 20.26 -4.37 24.65
CA SER A 346 21.69 -4.14 24.31
C SER A 346 22.36 -5.21 23.42
N GLU A 347 21.68 -6.33 23.15
CA GLU A 347 22.12 -7.38 22.22
C GLU A 347 20.96 -7.75 21.26
N SER A 348 20.32 -6.73 20.70
CA SER A 348 19.04 -6.84 20.00
C SER A 348 19.07 -7.91 18.89
N ARG A 349 18.20 -8.91 19.05
CA ARG A 349 17.89 -9.97 18.07
C ARG A 349 16.43 -9.80 17.65
N PRO A 350 16.10 -8.72 16.93
CA PRO A 350 14.73 -8.24 16.86
C PRO A 350 13.86 -9.09 15.93
N LEU A 351 12.59 -9.19 16.29
CA LEU A 351 11.49 -9.37 15.34
C LEU A 351 10.95 -7.98 15.00
N ILE A 352 11.07 -7.56 13.76
CA ILE A 352 10.50 -6.31 13.26
C ILE A 352 9.25 -6.64 12.45
N SER A 353 8.09 -6.19 12.91
CA SER A 353 6.82 -6.36 12.21
C SER A 353 6.39 -5.08 11.49
N LEU A 354 6.06 -5.22 10.21
CA LEU A 354 5.51 -4.17 9.36
C LEU A 354 4.01 -4.39 9.24
N LEU A 355 3.23 -3.55 9.92
CA LEU A 355 1.82 -3.78 10.16
C LEU A 355 0.97 -2.67 9.51
N GLY A 356 -0.14 -3.07 8.89
CA GLY A 356 -1.05 -2.12 8.23
C GLY A 356 -0.43 -1.40 7.03
N ILE A 357 0.50 -2.05 6.31
CA ILE A 357 1.12 -1.52 5.10
C ILE A 357 0.15 -1.59 3.91
N GLU A 358 -0.87 -0.75 3.95
CA GLU A 358 -1.78 -0.47 2.83
C GLU A 358 -1.25 0.69 1.96
N SER A 359 -2.07 1.31 1.09
CA SER A 359 -1.65 2.51 0.35
C SER A 359 -1.14 3.62 1.30
N PRO A 360 0.03 4.25 1.02
CA PRO A 360 0.84 4.19 -0.20
C PRO A 360 2.03 3.20 -0.11
N GLY A 361 1.81 1.95 0.34
CA GLY A 361 2.86 0.96 0.61
C GLY A 361 3.76 0.66 -0.59
N LEU A 362 3.20 0.58 -1.81
CA LEU A 362 3.98 0.43 -3.04
C LEU A 362 4.94 1.60 -3.22
N THR A 363 4.42 2.83 -3.21
CA THR A 363 5.22 4.06 -3.34
C THR A 363 6.28 4.16 -2.26
N SER A 364 5.95 3.71 -1.04
CA SER A 364 6.82 3.84 0.13
C SER A 364 7.80 2.69 0.30
N SER A 365 7.74 1.65 -0.53
CA SER A 365 8.43 0.36 -0.33
C SER A 365 9.94 0.48 -0.07
N LEU A 366 10.66 1.22 -0.91
CA LEU A 366 12.10 1.43 -0.74
C LEU A 366 12.42 2.27 0.51
N ALA A 367 11.62 3.30 0.80
CA ALA A 367 11.80 4.13 2.00
C ALA A 367 11.45 3.39 3.30
N ILE A 368 10.52 2.44 3.23
CA ILE A 368 10.21 1.51 4.32
C ILE A 368 11.43 0.65 4.60
N ALA A 369 12.10 0.12 3.56
CA ALA A 369 13.32 -0.66 3.73
C ALA A 369 14.45 0.18 4.34
N GLU A 370 14.67 1.42 3.85
CA GLU A 370 15.62 2.37 4.47
C GLU A 370 15.29 2.57 5.97
N HIS A 371 14.02 2.83 6.31
CA HIS A 371 13.61 3.04 7.70
C HIS A 371 13.89 1.83 8.60
N VAL A 372 13.61 0.62 8.12
CA VAL A 372 13.89 -0.63 8.86
C VAL A 372 15.39 -0.77 9.09
N VAL A 373 16.22 -0.58 8.07
CA VAL A 373 17.68 -0.73 8.18
C VAL A 373 18.29 0.35 9.07
N GLU A 374 17.98 1.61 8.83
CA GLU A 374 18.65 2.74 9.48
C GLU A 374 18.15 2.98 10.92
N ASN A 375 16.86 2.71 11.20
CA ASN A 375 16.25 3.10 12.46
C ASN A 375 15.85 1.93 13.35
N MET A 376 15.67 0.73 12.81
CA MET A 376 15.15 -0.40 13.59
C MET A 376 16.15 -1.53 13.79
N LEU A 377 16.98 -1.82 12.78
CA LEU A 377 18.02 -2.84 12.91
C LEU A 377 19.21 -2.35 13.74
N GLY A 378 19.40 -1.04 13.92
CA GLY A 378 20.63 -0.50 14.51
C GLY A 378 21.83 -0.78 13.61
N HIS A 379 23.03 -0.36 14.00
CA HIS A 379 24.26 -0.71 13.27
C HIS A 379 24.59 -2.19 13.51
N VAL A 380 23.79 -3.11 12.96
CA VAL A 380 24.17 -4.52 12.82
C VAL A 380 25.20 -4.57 11.68
N ARG A 381 26.44 -4.23 12.02
CA ARG A 381 27.63 -4.54 11.22
C ARG A 381 28.22 -5.87 11.68
#